data_AF-A0A7Y9LSN3-F1
#
_entry.id   AF-A0A7Y9LSN3-F1
#
_cell.length_a   1.000
_cell.length_b   1.000
_cell.length_c   1.000
_cell.angle_alpha   90.00
_cell.angle_beta   90.00
_cell.angle_gamma   90.00
#
_symmetry.space_group_name_H-M   'P 1'
#
loop_
_entity.id
_entity.type
_entity.pdbx_description
1 polymer ?
#
loop_
_entity_poly.entity_id
_entity_poly.type
_entity_poly.pdbx_seq_one_letter_code
_entity_poly.pdbx_strand_id
1 'polypeptide(L)'
;MQQPIKQTPALPALVAANGAVAFVLEVAMLVAAFFWGFRSFPAPWGIIIGIVLALVLVVFWAYFMAPKAKRRLGWPVQPLLALLLFVVAAVALIVVGWTILGVIMMVIAVLNTALTIYLGRQGRGQESTGQQEPQPGETEPEK
;
A
#
# COMPACT_ATOMS: atom_id res chain seq x y z
N MET A 1 -30.59 -11.19 28.18
CA MET A 1 -30.37 -9.79 27.72
C MET A 1 -28.98 -9.72 27.11
N GLN A 2 -28.85 -9.82 25.79
CA GLN A 2 -27.56 -9.68 25.11
C GLN A 2 -27.30 -8.19 24.91
N GLN A 3 -26.21 -7.66 25.48
CA GLN A 3 -25.84 -6.27 25.23
C GLN A 3 -25.33 -6.14 23.79
N PRO A 4 -25.79 -5.14 23.00
CA PRO A 4 -25.24 -4.89 21.69
C PRO A 4 -23.76 -4.50 21.85
N ILE A 5 -22.86 -5.35 21.37
CA ILE A 5 -21.43 -5.06 21.32
C ILE A 5 -21.28 -3.75 20.55
N LYS A 6 -20.83 -2.69 21.23
CA LYS A 6 -20.48 -1.42 20.56
C LYS A 6 -19.33 -1.71 19.61
N GLN A 7 -19.66 -1.92 18.33
CA GLN A 7 -18.68 -2.00 17.26
C GLN A 7 -17.77 -0.78 17.37
N THR A 8 -16.49 -0.96 17.69
CA THR A 8 -15.59 0.17 17.89
C THR A 8 -15.24 0.71 16.49
N PRO A 9 -15.73 1.91 16.09
CA PRO A 9 -15.64 2.38 14.70
C PRO A 9 -14.21 2.76 14.27
N ALA A 10 -13.24 2.69 15.18
CA ALA A 10 -11.88 3.19 14.97
C ALA A 10 -11.08 2.38 13.93
N LEU A 11 -11.25 1.04 13.86
CA LEU A 11 -10.44 0.22 12.94
C LEU A 11 -10.79 0.46 11.45
N PRO A 12 -12.07 0.43 11.03
CA PRO A 12 -12.42 0.73 9.64
C PRO A 12 -12.02 2.15 9.22
N ALA A 13 -12.19 3.13 10.11
CA ALA A 13 -11.80 4.52 9.86
C ALA A 13 -10.29 4.66 9.66
N LEU A 14 -9.47 3.97 10.47
CA LEU A 14 -8.01 3.98 10.35
C LEU A 14 -7.55 3.32 9.05
N VAL A 15 -8.17 2.20 8.64
CA VAL A 15 -7.89 1.54 7.36
C VAL A 15 -8.19 2.49 6.19
N ALA A 16 -9.33 3.18 6.22
CA ALA A 16 -9.71 4.13 5.18
C ALA A 16 -8.75 5.33 5.13
N ALA A 17 -8.39 5.91 6.29
CA ALA A 17 -7.45 7.01 6.37
C ALA A 17 -6.06 6.62 5.83
N ASN A 18 -5.57 5.43 6.20
CA ASN A 18 -4.30 4.93 5.68
C ASN A 18 -4.36 4.66 4.17
N GLY A 19 -5.50 4.20 3.65
CA GLY A 19 -5.74 4.08 2.21
C GLY A 19 -5.68 5.44 1.48
N ALA A 20 -6.26 6.48 2.06
CA ALA A 20 -6.19 7.83 1.51
C ALA A 20 -4.75 8.37 1.48
N VAL A 21 -3.96 8.13 2.54
CA VAL A 21 -2.53 8.48 2.56
C VAL A 21 -1.76 7.75 1.46
N ALA A 22 -2.02 6.45 1.26
CA ALA A 22 -1.40 5.68 0.18
C ALA A 22 -1.73 6.24 -1.21
N PHE A 23 -2.97 6.70 -1.43
CA PHE A 23 -3.37 7.34 -2.67
C PHE A 23 -2.65 8.67 -2.90
N VAL A 24 -2.49 9.50 -1.85
CA VAL A 24 -1.71 10.75 -1.95
C VAL A 24 -0.24 10.44 -2.28
N LEU A 25 0.35 9.41 -1.67
CA LEU A 25 1.70 8.96 -2.01
C LEU A 25 1.82 8.46 -3.45
N GLU A 26 0.80 7.77 -3.98
CA GLU A 26 0.74 7.33 -5.37
C GLU A 26 0.76 8.54 -6.32
N VAL A 27 -0.08 9.55 -6.09
CA VAL A 27 -0.08 10.78 -6.88
C VAL A 27 1.26 11.51 -6.77
N ALA A 28 1.80 11.64 -5.55
CA ALA A 28 3.10 12.28 -5.31
C ALA A 28 4.24 11.54 -6.04
N MET A 29 4.20 10.21 -6.08
CA MET A 29 5.16 9.37 -6.81
C MET A 29 5.12 9.65 -8.32
N LEU A 30 3.93 9.77 -8.91
CA LEU A 30 3.79 10.11 -10.33
C LEU A 30 4.33 11.51 -10.64
N VAL A 31 4.03 12.49 -9.79
CA VAL A 31 4.56 13.86 -9.92
C VAL A 31 6.08 13.87 -9.78
N ALA A 32 6.63 13.16 -8.79
CA ALA A 32 8.07 13.03 -8.57
C ALA A 32 8.77 12.41 -9.79
N ALA A 33 8.21 11.35 -10.37
CA ALA A 33 8.76 10.69 -11.55
C ALA A 33 8.76 11.61 -12.78
N PHE A 34 7.63 12.30 -13.04
CA PHE A 34 7.54 13.29 -14.11
C PHE A 34 8.55 14.42 -13.91
N PHE A 35 8.60 14.98 -12.70
CA PHE A 35 9.45 16.11 -12.36
C PHE A 35 10.94 15.76 -12.42
N TRP A 36 11.30 14.54 -12.03
CA TRP A 36 12.65 14.03 -12.18
C TRP A 36 13.08 13.99 -13.66
N GLY A 37 12.25 13.44 -14.54
CA GLY A 37 12.50 13.45 -15.99
C GLY A 37 12.62 14.87 -16.54
N PHE A 38 11.68 15.74 -16.17
CA PHE A 38 11.68 17.16 -16.57
C PHE A 38 12.96 17.89 -16.16
N ARG A 39 13.47 17.64 -14.94
CA ARG A 39 14.64 18.36 -14.41
C ARG A 39 15.98 17.77 -14.83
N SER A 40 16.02 16.46 -15.16
CA SER A 40 17.25 15.73 -15.45
C SER A 40 17.69 15.81 -16.92
N PHE A 41 16.79 16.15 -17.84
CA PHE A 41 17.08 16.18 -19.28
C PHE A 41 16.62 17.48 -19.92
N PRO A 42 17.29 17.96 -20.99
CA PRO A 42 16.88 19.15 -21.72
C PRO A 42 15.56 18.94 -22.47
N ALA A 43 14.88 20.05 -22.79
CA ALA A 43 13.67 20.01 -23.61
C ALA A 43 14.00 19.62 -25.06
N PRO A 44 13.12 18.84 -25.74
CA PRO A 44 11.84 18.31 -25.27
C PRO A 44 11.94 16.97 -24.50
N TRP A 45 13.15 16.39 -24.42
CA TRP A 45 13.36 15.03 -23.92
C TRP A 45 12.97 14.85 -22.46
N GLY A 46 13.21 15.84 -21.60
CA GLY A 46 12.80 15.77 -20.18
C GLY A 46 11.29 15.61 -19.99
N ILE A 47 10.48 16.28 -20.81
CA ILE A 47 9.02 16.16 -20.77
C ILE A 47 8.60 14.76 -21.21
N ILE A 48 9.15 14.27 -22.33
CA ILE A 48 8.82 12.95 -22.88
C ILE A 48 9.19 11.85 -21.88
N ILE A 49 10.41 11.90 -21.32
CA ILE A 49 10.88 10.94 -20.32
C ILE A 49 10.01 10.99 -19.07
N GLY A 50 9.67 12.18 -18.58
CA GLY A 50 8.79 12.33 -17.43
C GLY A 50 7.41 11.70 -17.65
N ILE A 51 6.81 11.92 -18.81
CA ILE A 51 5.51 11.32 -19.18
C ILE A 51 5.62 9.81 -19.27
N VAL A 52 6.65 9.30 -19.96
CA VAL A 52 6.86 7.84 -20.10
C VAL A 52 7.03 7.19 -18.73
N LEU A 53 7.83 7.77 -17.84
CA LEU A 53 8.00 7.26 -16.47
C LEU A 53 6.69 7.23 -15.69
N ALA A 54 5.90 8.31 -15.74
CA ALA A 54 4.60 8.37 -15.08
C ALA A 54 3.64 7.30 -15.64
N LEU A 55 3.58 7.12 -16.97
CA LEU A 55 2.74 6.11 -17.60
C LEU A 55 3.16 4.69 -17.24
N VAL A 56 4.47 4.40 -17.22
CA VAL A 56 5.00 3.11 -16.79
C VAL A 56 4.57 2.81 -15.35
N LEU A 57 4.68 3.78 -14.44
CA LEU A 57 4.23 3.62 -13.06
C LEU A 57 2.72 3.37 -12.97
N VAL A 58 1.88 4.14 -13.68
CA VAL A 58 0.42 3.95 -13.70
C VAL A 58 0.05 2.56 -14.20
N VAL A 59 0.63 2.12 -15.32
CA VAL A 59 0.34 0.79 -15.91
C VAL A 59 0.79 -0.31 -14.97
N PHE A 60 1.99 -0.19 -14.40
CA PHE A 60 2.51 -1.13 -13.41
C PHE A 60 1.57 -1.24 -12.20
N TRP A 61 1.14 -0.09 -11.67
CA TRP A 61 0.27 -0.03 -10.50
C TRP A 61 -1.12 -0.62 -10.79
N ALA A 62 -1.72 -0.25 -11.92
CA ALA A 62 -3.02 -0.77 -12.35
C ALA A 62 -3.02 -2.29 -12.51
N TYR A 63 -1.90 -2.85 -12.98
CA TYR A 63 -1.80 -4.28 -13.26
C TYR A 63 -1.47 -5.15 -12.04
N PHE A 64 -0.63 -4.65 -11.11
CA PHE A 64 -0.12 -5.44 -9.99
C PHE A 64 -0.63 -5.00 -8.61
N MET A 65 -0.95 -3.71 -8.44
CA MET A 65 -1.24 -3.12 -7.12
C MET A 65 -2.71 -2.75 -6.91
N ALA A 66 -3.45 -2.44 -7.98
CA ALA A 66 -4.84 -1.99 -7.85
C ALA A 66 -5.74 -3.02 -7.15
N PRO A 67 -6.79 -2.58 -6.42
CA PRO A 67 -7.70 -3.49 -5.71
C PRO A 67 -8.37 -4.52 -6.63
N LYS A 68 -8.63 -4.13 -7.88
CA LYS A 68 -9.26 -4.96 -8.92
C LYS A 68 -8.25 -5.54 -9.92
N ALA A 69 -6.95 -5.48 -9.62
CA ALA A 69 -5.91 -6.02 -10.48
C ALA A 69 -6.08 -7.52 -10.68
N LYS A 70 -6.08 -7.99 -11.94
CA LYS A 70 -6.19 -9.42 -12.27
C LYS A 70 -5.03 -10.24 -11.70
N ARG A 71 -3.83 -9.66 -11.66
CA ARG A 71 -2.62 -10.26 -11.08
C ARG A 71 -2.15 -9.47 -9.86
N ARG A 72 -3.08 -9.26 -8.92
CA ARG A 72 -2.76 -8.56 -7.69
C ARG A 72 -1.69 -9.31 -6.90
N LEU A 73 -0.64 -8.61 -6.49
CA LEU A 73 0.40 -9.17 -5.64
C LEU A 73 -0.17 -9.60 -4.29
N GLY A 74 0.23 -10.79 -3.83
CA GLY A 74 -0.15 -11.31 -2.52
C GLY A 74 0.55 -10.58 -1.37
N TRP A 75 0.04 -10.81 -0.17
CA TRP A 75 0.70 -10.35 1.06
C TRP A 75 1.89 -11.28 1.40
N PRO A 76 3.05 -10.76 1.86
CA PRO A 76 3.38 -9.37 2.20
C PRO A 76 4.06 -8.58 1.08
N VAL A 77 4.16 -9.14 -0.13
CA VAL A 77 4.95 -8.54 -1.22
C VAL A 77 4.35 -7.22 -1.69
N GLN A 78 3.02 -7.12 -1.77
CA GLN A 78 2.32 -5.91 -2.23
C GLN A 78 2.73 -4.63 -1.45
N PRO A 79 2.60 -4.54 -0.11
CA PRO A 79 2.98 -3.33 0.63
C PRO A 79 4.48 -3.03 0.58
N LEU A 80 5.34 -4.06 0.54
CA LEU A 80 6.79 -3.86 0.46
C LEU A 80 7.22 -3.26 -0.89
N LEU A 81 6.60 -3.70 -1.98
CA LEU A 81 6.89 -3.17 -3.30
C LEU A 81 6.33 -1.76 -3.47
N ALA A 82 5.18 -1.45 -2.86
CA ALA A 82 4.67 -0.07 -2.80
C ALA A 82 5.66 0.85 -2.06
N LEU A 83 6.18 0.43 -0.90
CA LEU A 83 7.21 1.18 -0.17
C LEU A 83 8.45 1.43 -1.04
N LEU A 84 8.93 0.40 -1.73
CA LEU A 84 10.10 0.52 -2.61
C LEU A 84 9.89 1.59 -3.68
N LEU A 85 8.74 1.59 -4.35
CA LEU A 85 8.42 2.58 -5.38
C LEU A 85 8.31 4.01 -4.81
N PHE A 86 7.70 4.17 -3.63
CA PHE A 86 7.64 5.46 -2.95
C PHE A 86 9.02 5.97 -2.53
N VAL A 87 9.90 5.08 -2.04
CA VAL A 87 11.28 5.41 -1.69
C VAL A 87 12.06 5.84 -2.94
N VAL A 88 11.92 5.12 -4.06
CA VAL A 88 12.56 5.50 -5.33
C VAL A 88 12.11 6.90 -5.78
N ALA A 89 10.82 7.21 -5.71
CA ALA A 89 10.31 8.53 -6.06
C ALA A 89 10.77 9.63 -5.08
N ALA A 90 10.86 9.34 -3.78
CA ALA A 90 11.42 10.25 -2.79
C ALA A 90 12.90 10.55 -3.08
N VAL A 91 13.69 9.53 -3.40
CA VAL A 91 15.10 9.69 -3.82
C VAL A 91 15.19 10.52 -5.10
N ALA A 92 14.31 10.29 -6.07
CA ALA A 92 14.25 11.08 -7.29
C ALA A 92 14.07 12.59 -6.98
N LEU A 93 13.16 12.95 -6.07
CA LEU A 93 12.99 14.34 -5.62
C LEU A 93 14.24 14.91 -4.96
N ILE A 94 14.90 14.14 -4.09
CA ILE A 94 16.14 14.56 -3.41
C ILE A 94 17.23 14.86 -4.45
N VAL A 95 17.41 13.97 -5.43
CA VAL A 95 18.44 14.11 -6.48
C VAL A 95 18.24 15.36 -7.33
N VAL A 96 17.00 15.82 -7.54
CA VAL A 96 16.70 17.05 -8.29
C VAL A 96 16.57 18.30 -7.41
N GLY A 97 17.02 18.21 -6.15
CA GLY A 97 17.15 19.35 -5.22
C GLY A 97 15.96 19.59 -4.30
N TRP A 98 14.91 18.78 -4.37
CA TRP A 98 13.71 18.91 -3.52
C TRP A 98 13.81 18.01 -2.27
N THR A 99 14.92 18.17 -1.54
CA THR A 99 15.28 17.29 -0.42
C THR A 99 14.21 17.22 0.66
N ILE A 100 13.64 18.37 1.05
CA ILE A 100 12.62 18.42 2.10
C ILE A 100 11.38 17.61 1.71
N LEU A 101 10.87 17.78 0.48
CA LEU A 101 9.70 17.01 0.01
C LEU A 101 10.02 15.52 -0.12
N GLY A 102 11.20 15.17 -0.61
CA GLY A 102 11.63 13.77 -0.70
C GLY A 102 11.70 13.10 0.68
N VAL A 103 12.27 13.77 1.69
CA VAL A 103 12.32 13.24 3.06
C VAL A 103 10.92 13.09 3.66
N ILE A 104 10.04 14.10 3.49
CA ILE A 104 8.65 14.01 3.95
C ILE A 104 7.94 12.80 3.30
N MET A 105 8.05 12.66 1.99
CA MET A 105 7.46 11.54 1.25
C MET A 105 7.98 10.20 1.77
N MET A 106 9.29 10.08 2.01
CA MET A 106 9.91 8.86 2.52
C MET A 106 9.39 8.49 3.91
N VAL A 107 9.31 9.45 4.83
CA VAL A 107 8.77 9.23 6.19
C VAL A 107 7.31 8.79 6.13
N ILE A 108 6.47 9.48 5.35
CA ILE A 108 5.05 9.14 5.20
C ILE A 108 4.90 7.73 4.59
N ALA A 109 5.71 7.38 3.59
CA ALA A 109 5.69 6.05 2.97
C ALA A 109 6.03 4.92 3.95
N VAL A 110 7.05 5.12 4.80
CA VAL A 110 7.42 4.16 5.83
C VAL A 110 6.29 3.98 6.85
N LEU A 111 5.70 5.07 7.34
CA LEU A 111 4.59 5.02 8.30
C LEU A 111 3.35 4.34 7.70
N ASN A 112 2.98 4.69 6.47
CA ASN A 112 1.85 4.10 5.75
C ASN A 112 2.04 2.58 5.56
N THR A 113 3.24 2.16 5.16
CA THR A 113 3.56 0.74 4.93
C THR A 113 3.58 -0.03 6.24
N ALA A 114 4.20 0.52 7.29
CA ALA A 114 4.24 -0.09 8.61
C ALA A 114 2.83 -0.31 9.16
N LEU A 115 1.95 0.69 9.03
CA LEU A 115 0.55 0.59 9.46
C LEU A 115 -0.23 -0.44 8.64
N THR A 116 0.00 -0.49 7.32
CA THR A 116 -0.60 -1.51 6.43
C THR A 116 -0.20 -2.93 6.84
N ILE A 117 1.08 -3.14 7.14
CA ILE A 117 1.59 -4.45 7.58
C ILE A 117 1.02 -4.83 8.94
N TYR A 118 0.95 -3.87 9.88
CA TYR A 118 0.40 -4.10 11.21
C TYR A 118 -1.09 -4.49 11.16
N LEU A 119 -1.90 -3.74 10.43
CA LEU A 119 -3.35 -4.02 10.28
C LEU A 119 -3.58 -5.34 9.53
N GLY A 120 -2.77 -5.65 8.51
CA GLY A 120 -2.87 -6.90 7.76
C GLY A 120 -2.45 -8.18 8.53
N ARG A 121 -1.77 -8.04 9.68
CA ARG A 121 -1.47 -9.17 10.58
C ARG A 121 -2.64 -9.51 11.50
N GLN A 122 -3.40 -8.51 11.97
CA GLN A 122 -4.50 -8.72 12.91
C GLN A 122 -5.66 -9.53 12.29
N GLY A 123 -6.01 -9.25 11.02
CA GLY A 123 -7.11 -9.94 10.35
C GLY A 123 -6.93 -11.45 10.18
N ARG A 124 -5.69 -11.94 10.08
CA ARG A 124 -5.38 -13.38 9.94
C ARG A 124 -5.28 -14.13 11.26
N GLY A 125 -4.99 -13.44 12.37
CA GLY A 125 -4.92 -14.07 13.68
C GLY A 125 -6.27 -14.54 14.21
N GLN A 126 -7.38 -13.97 13.71
CA GLN A 126 -8.73 -14.33 14.15
C GLN A 126 -9.31 -15.56 13.43
N GLU A 127 -8.94 -15.80 12.18
CA GLU A 127 -9.43 -16.95 11.40
C GLU A 127 -8.95 -18.29 11.98
N SER A 128 -7.71 -18.34 12.48
CA SER A 128 -7.13 -19.57 13.08
C SER A 128 -7.76 -19.98 14.41
N THR A 129 -8.38 -19.04 15.14
CA THR A 129 -8.99 -19.30 16.47
C THR A 129 -10.48 -19.65 16.35
N GLY A 130 -11.13 -19.33 15.23
CA GLY A 130 -12.56 -19.60 15.00
C GLY A 130 -12.87 -20.97 14.38
N GLN A 131 -11.87 -21.75 13.96
CA GLN A 131 -12.05 -23.05 13.31
C GLN A 131 -11.83 -24.28 14.22
N GLN A 132 -11.61 -24.07 15.52
CA GLN A 132 -11.51 -25.15 16.51
C GLN A 132 -12.64 -25.07 17.53
N GLU A 133 -13.90 -25.12 17.08
CA GLU A 133 -14.94 -25.73 17.90
C GLU A 133 -14.94 -27.23 17.56
N PRO A 134 -14.55 -28.13 18.49
CA PRO A 134 -14.72 -29.55 18.30
C PRO A 134 -16.21 -29.82 18.06
N GLN A 135 -16.55 -30.52 16.97
CA GLN A 135 -17.92 -31.01 16.80
C GLN A 135 -18.28 -31.88 18.02
N PRO A 136 -19.26 -31.48 18.85
CA PRO A 136 -19.75 -32.32 19.93
C PRO A 136 -20.67 -33.36 19.28
N GLY A 137 -20.09 -34.43 18.74
CA GLY A 137 -20.86 -35.40 17.97
C GLY A 137 -20.12 -36.61 17.40
N GLU A 138 -18.80 -36.73 17.54
CA GLU A 138 -18.13 -38.01 17.29
C GLU A 138 -18.35 -38.95 18.48
N THR A 139 -19.60 -39.39 18.63
CA THR A 139 -19.93 -40.63 19.33
C THR A 139 -19.32 -41.77 18.52
N GLU A 140 -18.16 -42.22 18.99
CA GLU A 140 -17.81 -43.63 19.17
C GLU A 140 -18.70 -44.62 18.37
N PRO A 141 -18.19 -45.23 17.29
CA PRO A 141 -18.84 -46.40 16.73
C PRO A 141 -18.55 -47.58 17.65
N GLU A 142 -19.54 -47.90 18.48
CA GLU A 142 -19.65 -49.18 19.16
C GLU A 142 -19.72 -50.31 18.12
N LYS A 143 -18.62 -51.08 17.97
CA LYS A 143 -18.55 -52.56 17.86
C LYS A 143 -17.19 -53.04 17.34
#